data_AF-E9G7Y0-F1
#
_entry.id   AF-E9G7Y0-F1
#
_cell.length_a   1.000
_cell.length_b   1.000
_cell.length_c   1.000
_cell.angle_alpha   90.00
_cell.angle_beta   90.00
_cell.angle_gamma   90.00
#
_symmetry.space_group_name_H-M   'P 1'
#
loop_
_entity.id
_entity.type
_entity.pdbx_description
1 polymer ?
#
loop_
_entity_poly.entity_id
_entity_poly.type
_entity_poly.pdbx_seq_one_letter_code
_entity_poly.pdbx_strand_id
1 'polypeptide(L)'
;MGRGTKIVLHLKEDPMDYLEETKKVKEVVKKNSQFIGYPIKLLVEMRNVGEDEEADKEAGKIKKRTIKEKYSADEELNNTKPNMESSRYKSLTNDWENHLAVKDFSIEGQLEFRALLFFPCRALFDLFENRKHENHIKLYVRRVFIMDNCEELIPEYLSFMKGVVDSEDPFNISREMLKQNKMLKVIRKNLVKKCMEFFEELAEDKENFKKFYEQFSKNLKLGVHEDSTNRKKIADLIRFHTSASGEDQVSFKEYVSRMKKN
;
A
#
# COMPACT_ATOMS: atom_id res chain seq x y z
N MET A 1 25.45 -33.00 11.68
CA MET A 1 25.58 -31.55 11.38
C MET A 1 24.53 -31.18 10.35
N GLY A 2 23.59 -30.31 10.70
CA GLY A 2 22.49 -29.93 9.81
C GLY A 2 22.95 -29.00 8.68
N ARG A 3 22.22 -29.01 7.56
CA ARG A 3 22.40 -28.06 6.45
C ARG A 3 22.03 -26.64 6.91
N GLY A 4 22.78 -25.63 6.47
CA GLY A 4 22.48 -24.22 6.71
C GLY A 4 23.70 -23.38 7.09
N THR A 5 23.46 -22.15 7.53
CA THR A 5 24.50 -21.22 8.01
C THR A 5 23.99 -20.50 9.23
N LYS A 6 24.82 -20.41 10.29
CA LYS A 6 24.54 -19.61 11.48
C LYS A 6 25.32 -18.31 11.39
N ILE A 7 24.61 -17.19 11.35
CA ILE A 7 25.20 -15.85 11.42
C ILE A 7 25.06 -15.37 12.87
N VAL A 8 26.18 -14.99 13.49
CA VAL A 8 26.21 -14.41 14.84
C VAL A 8 26.59 -12.94 14.72
N LEU A 9 25.66 -12.06 15.09
CA LEU A 9 25.86 -10.62 15.04
C LEU A 9 26.27 -10.12 16.43
N HIS A 10 27.50 -9.61 16.55
CA HIS A 10 27.95 -8.89 17.73
C HIS A 10 27.55 -7.43 17.57
N LEU A 11 26.48 -7.02 18.24
CA LEU A 11 25.98 -5.65 18.20
C LEU A 11 26.96 -4.71 18.94
N LYS A 12 27.05 -3.47 18.46
CA LYS A 12 27.73 -2.38 19.17
C LYS A 12 26.91 -1.97 20.40
N GLU A 13 27.48 -1.15 21.28
CA GLU A 13 26.80 -0.70 22.51
C GLU A 13 25.57 0.20 22.25
N ASP A 14 25.56 0.99 21.17
CA ASP A 14 24.45 1.91 20.84
C ASP A 14 23.14 1.23 20.36
N PRO A 15 23.14 0.20 19.49
CA PRO A 15 21.90 -0.40 18.99
C PRO A 15 21.28 -1.46 19.94
N MET A 16 21.16 -1.18 21.25
CA MET A 16 20.48 -2.08 22.20
C MET A 16 18.97 -2.21 21.91
N ASP A 17 18.36 -1.22 21.26
CA ASP A 17 16.93 -1.18 20.90
C ASP A 17 16.45 -2.41 20.11
N TYR A 18 17.33 -3.03 19.31
CA TYR A 18 16.97 -4.21 18.52
C TYR A 18 16.84 -5.47 19.36
N LEU A 19 17.42 -5.50 20.57
CA LEU A 19 17.33 -6.61 21.51
C LEU A 19 16.18 -6.42 22.51
N GLU A 20 15.93 -5.19 22.94
CA GLU A 20 14.93 -4.89 23.98
C GLU A 20 13.51 -4.80 23.42
N GLU A 21 13.36 -4.26 22.21
CA GLU A 21 12.06 -4.13 21.56
C GLU A 21 11.88 -5.18 20.47
N THR A 22 11.28 -6.31 20.84
CA THR A 22 10.76 -7.29 19.86
C THR A 22 9.90 -6.64 18.77
N LYS A 23 9.28 -5.50 19.07
CA LYS A 23 8.55 -4.64 18.12
C LYS A 23 9.44 -4.11 16.99
N LYS A 24 10.64 -3.62 17.29
CA LYS A 24 11.55 -3.02 16.28
C LYS A 24 12.00 -4.07 15.26
N VAL A 25 12.33 -5.28 15.72
CA VAL A 25 12.65 -6.40 14.83
C VAL A 25 11.43 -6.80 13.98
N LYS A 26 10.24 -6.88 14.59
CA LYS A 26 8.99 -7.16 13.87
C LYS A 26 8.69 -6.09 12.82
N GLU A 27 8.87 -4.82 13.13
CA GLU A 27 8.69 -3.70 12.20
C GLU A 27 9.66 -3.76 11.03
N VAL A 28 10.94 -4.04 11.28
CA VAL A 28 11.96 -4.19 10.23
C VAL A 28 11.64 -5.35 9.31
N VAL A 29 11.26 -6.51 9.87
CA VAL A 29 10.87 -7.69 9.07
C VAL A 29 9.60 -7.41 8.29
N LYS A 30 8.58 -6.81 8.90
CA LYS A 30 7.33 -6.41 8.21
C LYS A 30 7.56 -5.39 7.11
N LYS A 31 8.51 -4.48 7.27
CA LYS A 31 8.82 -3.46 6.26
C LYS A 31 9.60 -4.04 5.08
N ASN A 32 10.61 -4.87 5.35
CA ASN A 32 11.59 -5.25 4.33
C ASN A 32 11.39 -6.65 3.74
N SER A 33 10.81 -7.55 4.52
CA SER A 33 10.80 -9.00 4.23
C SER A 33 9.40 -9.60 4.22
N GLN A 34 8.36 -8.77 4.06
CA GLN A 34 6.96 -9.19 4.07
C GLN A 34 6.63 -10.27 3.04
N PHE A 35 7.26 -10.20 1.86
CA PHE A 35 6.95 -11.07 0.71
C PHE A 35 8.01 -12.13 0.42
N ILE A 36 8.94 -12.36 1.35
CA ILE A 36 9.91 -13.46 1.24
C ILE A 36 9.17 -14.80 1.29
N GLY A 37 9.45 -15.68 0.32
CA GLY A 37 8.73 -16.95 0.15
C GLY A 37 9.04 -18.03 1.20
N TYR A 38 10.02 -17.80 2.06
CA TYR A 38 10.39 -18.71 3.15
C TYR A 38 9.88 -18.17 4.49
N PRO A 39 9.35 -19.02 5.39
CA PRO A 39 8.83 -18.57 6.68
C PRO A 39 9.94 -17.95 7.54
N ILE A 40 9.71 -16.73 8.02
CA ILE A 40 10.63 -16.02 8.92
C ILE A 40 10.09 -16.17 10.34
N LYS A 41 10.85 -16.89 11.17
CA LYS A 41 10.52 -17.14 12.58
C LYS A 41 11.34 -16.23 13.48
N LEU A 42 10.68 -15.57 14.43
CA LEU A 42 11.32 -14.82 15.50
C LEU A 42 11.12 -15.57 16.82
N LEU A 43 12.24 -15.89 17.48
CA LEU A 43 12.22 -16.45 18.82
C LEU A 43 11.99 -15.31 19.81
N VAL A 44 10.86 -15.34 20.52
CA VAL A 44 10.51 -14.33 21.52
C VAL A 44 10.44 -14.96 22.90
N GLU A 45 11.14 -14.39 23.88
CA GLU A 45 10.93 -14.71 25.30
C GLU A 45 9.71 -13.94 25.80
N MET A 46 8.61 -14.64 26.07
CA MET A 46 7.45 -14.04 26.73
C MET A 46 7.59 -14.18 28.26
N ARG A 47 7.22 -13.13 28.99
CA ARG A 47 7.02 -13.19 30.44
C ARG A 47 5.52 -13.19 30.69
N ASN A 48 4.96 -14.33 31.10
CA ASN A 48 3.62 -14.32 31.68
C ASN A 48 3.69 -13.71 33.09
N VAL A 49 2.79 -12.78 33.39
CA VAL A 49 2.49 -12.41 34.78
C VAL A 49 1.22 -13.18 35.13
N GLY A 50 1.38 -14.41 35.62
CA GLY A 50 0.29 -15.13 36.25
C GLY A 50 0.09 -14.59 37.68
N GLU A 51 -1.11 -14.14 38.00
CA GLU A 51 -1.54 -14.08 39.40
C GLU A 51 -2.11 -15.45 39.76
N ASP A 52 -1.29 -16.30 40.36
CA ASP A 52 -1.79 -17.48 41.07
C ASP A 52 -2.19 -17.04 42.49
N GLU A 53 -3.49 -17.08 42.77
CA GLU A 53 -3.99 -17.06 44.15
C GLU A 53 -3.95 -18.48 44.72
N GLU A 54 -2.79 -18.89 45.25
CA GLU A 54 -2.76 -20.04 46.16
C GLU A 54 -3.30 -19.62 47.53
N ALA A 55 -4.50 -20.08 47.85
CA ALA A 55 -5.10 -19.95 49.17
C ALA A 55 -4.46 -20.97 50.13
N ASP A 56 -3.37 -20.58 50.79
CA ASP A 56 -2.76 -21.36 51.86
C ASP A 56 -3.64 -21.25 53.12
N LYS A 57 -4.38 -22.33 53.43
CA LYS A 57 -5.28 -22.42 54.60
C LYS A 57 -4.51 -22.72 55.88
N GLU A 58 -3.52 -21.91 56.24
CA GLU A 58 -3.00 -21.86 57.61
C GLU A 58 -2.18 -20.57 57.79
N ALA A 59 -2.68 -19.68 58.65
CA ALA A 59 -2.09 -18.38 59.02
C ALA A 59 -2.23 -17.21 58.03
N GLY A 60 -3.47 -16.84 57.66
CA GLY A 60 -3.97 -15.44 57.55
C GLY A 60 -3.18 -14.37 56.77
N LYS A 61 -2.14 -14.71 56.00
CA LYS A 61 -1.34 -13.79 55.20
C LYS A 61 -1.26 -14.29 53.77
N ILE A 62 -1.96 -13.60 52.87
CA ILE A 62 -1.81 -13.75 51.43
C ILE A 62 -0.38 -13.34 51.06
N LYS A 63 0.50 -14.31 50.76
CA LYS A 63 1.79 -14.05 50.12
C LYS A 63 1.62 -14.22 48.62
N LYS A 64 1.50 -13.10 47.88
CA LYS A 64 1.63 -13.12 46.42
C LYS A 64 3.03 -13.63 46.05
N ARG A 65 3.13 -14.84 45.50
CA ARG A 65 4.35 -15.33 44.83
C ARG A 65 4.14 -15.20 43.34
N THR A 66 4.82 -14.24 42.72
CA THR A 66 4.86 -14.12 41.26
C THR A 66 5.78 -15.20 40.69
N ILE A 67 5.21 -16.29 40.17
CA ILE A 67 5.96 -17.25 39.37
C ILE A 67 6.16 -16.63 37.98
N LYS A 68 7.42 -16.35 37.61
CA LYS A 68 7.78 -15.85 36.28
C LYS A 68 8.18 -17.04 35.42
N GLU A 69 7.21 -17.69 34.77
CA GLU A 69 7.54 -18.66 33.72
C GLU A 69 7.99 -17.90 32.46
N LYS A 70 9.21 -18.19 32.02
CA LYS A 70 9.74 -17.77 30.71
C LYS A 70 9.58 -18.94 29.75
N TYR A 71 8.79 -18.76 28.70
CA TYR A 71 8.76 -19.68 27.56
C TYR A 71 9.19 -18.93 26.30
N SER A 72 9.83 -19.66 25.39
CA SER A 72 10.21 -19.18 24.08
C SER A 72 9.22 -19.71 23.06
N ALA A 73 8.63 -18.82 22.27
CA ALA A 73 7.71 -19.18 21.19
C ALA A 73 8.26 -18.71 19.83
N ASP A 74 8.08 -19.54 18.80
CA ASP A 74 8.33 -19.17 17.41
C ASP A 74 7.13 -18.40 16.87
N GLU A 75 7.33 -17.11 16.58
CA GLU A 75 6.32 -16.29 15.89
C GLU A 75 6.69 -16.16 14.41
N GLU A 76 5.79 -16.61 13.52
CA GLU A 76 5.96 -16.42 12.07
C GLU A 76 5.56 -15.00 11.65
N LEU A 77 6.52 -14.25 11.14
CA LEU A 77 6.36 -12.82 10.87
C LEU A 77 5.80 -12.49 9.48
N ASN A 78 5.89 -13.43 8.53
CA ASN A 78 5.50 -13.24 7.13
C ASN A 78 4.33 -14.14 6.68
N ASN A 79 3.51 -14.65 7.62
CA ASN A 79 2.36 -15.47 7.29
C ASN A 79 1.30 -14.65 6.54
N THR A 80 1.44 -14.58 5.23
CA THR A 80 0.48 -14.00 4.31
C THR A 80 -0.30 -15.14 3.67
N LYS A 81 -1.26 -15.69 4.43
CA LYS A 81 -2.45 -16.30 3.80
C LYS A 81 -3.65 -15.35 3.85
N PRO A 82 -3.79 -14.44 2.88
CA PRO A 82 -5.09 -13.87 2.60
C PRO A 82 -5.54 -14.38 1.22
N ASN A 83 -6.49 -15.32 1.25
CA ASN A 83 -7.18 -15.82 0.05
C ASN A 83 -8.15 -14.78 -0.56
N MET A 84 -8.24 -13.56 0.00
CA MET A 84 -9.24 -12.56 -0.35
C MET A 84 -8.61 -11.18 -0.59
N GLU A 85 -8.89 -10.56 -1.74
CA GLU A 85 -8.29 -9.28 -2.18
C GLU A 85 -8.47 -8.14 -1.16
N SER A 86 -9.64 -8.04 -0.54
CA SER A 86 -9.94 -7.06 0.52
C SER A 86 -8.98 -7.18 1.72
N SER A 87 -8.65 -8.40 2.14
CA SER A 87 -7.72 -8.61 3.26
C SER A 87 -6.27 -8.26 2.92
N ARG A 88 -5.87 -8.38 1.64
CA ARG A 88 -4.57 -7.91 1.14
C ARG A 88 -4.48 -6.40 1.16
N TYR A 89 -5.52 -5.70 0.73
CA TYR A 89 -5.57 -4.23 0.78
C TYR A 89 -5.38 -3.71 2.21
N LYS A 90 -6.22 -4.14 3.15
CA LYS A 90 -6.16 -3.68 4.55
C LYS A 90 -4.80 -3.91 5.18
N SER A 91 -4.22 -5.09 4.92
CA SER A 91 -2.90 -5.45 5.43
C SER A 91 -1.76 -4.62 4.82
N LEU A 92 -1.91 -4.17 3.57
CA LEU A 92 -0.90 -3.39 2.87
C LEU A 92 -0.97 -1.89 3.21
N THR A 93 -2.19 -1.37 3.36
CA THR A 93 -2.50 0.06 3.42
C THR A 93 -2.84 0.55 4.82
N ASN A 94 -2.98 -0.37 5.78
CA ASN A 94 -3.46 -0.10 7.14
C ASN A 94 -4.81 0.65 7.17
N ASP A 95 -5.60 0.45 6.12
CA ASP A 95 -6.93 1.02 5.97
C ASP A 95 -7.96 0.07 6.61
N TRP A 96 -8.96 0.64 7.30
CA TRP A 96 -10.05 -0.13 7.90
C TRP A 96 -11.19 -0.37 6.90
N GLU A 97 -11.32 0.49 5.90
CA GLU A 97 -12.28 0.36 4.80
C GLU A 97 -11.80 -0.61 3.72
N ASN A 98 -12.72 -1.03 2.86
CA ASN A 98 -12.40 -1.81 1.67
C ASN A 98 -11.95 -0.89 0.53
N HIS A 99 -11.25 -1.46 -0.45
CA HIS A 99 -10.96 -0.76 -1.71
C HIS A 99 -12.23 -0.68 -2.57
N LEU A 100 -12.33 0.36 -3.39
CA LEU A 100 -13.36 0.48 -4.44
C LEU A 100 -13.12 -0.55 -5.54
N ALA A 101 -11.86 -0.65 -5.97
CA ALA A 101 -11.45 -1.56 -7.02
C ALA A 101 -9.98 -1.95 -6.87
N VAL A 102 -9.64 -3.07 -7.50
CA VAL A 102 -8.28 -3.60 -7.57
C VAL A 102 -7.94 -3.91 -9.02
N LYS A 103 -6.70 -3.65 -9.41
CA LYS A 103 -6.14 -4.03 -10.70
C LYS A 103 -4.82 -4.75 -10.47
N ASP A 104 -4.83 -6.05 -10.75
CA ASP A 104 -3.63 -6.89 -10.84
C ASP A 104 -3.25 -7.03 -12.31
N PHE A 105 -2.00 -6.73 -12.65
CA PHE A 105 -1.47 -6.96 -13.97
C PHE A 105 0.04 -7.22 -13.95
N SER A 106 0.52 -7.99 -14.92
CA SER A 106 1.92 -8.15 -15.23
C SER A 106 2.23 -7.56 -16.60
N ILE A 107 3.44 -7.00 -16.72
CA ILE A 107 4.02 -6.57 -17.98
C ILE A 107 5.23 -7.44 -18.23
N GLU A 108 5.27 -8.05 -19.41
CA GLU A 108 6.37 -8.88 -19.91
C GLU A 108 7.04 -8.16 -21.09
N GLY A 109 8.34 -8.37 -21.29
CA GLY A 109 9.08 -7.81 -22.43
C GLY A 109 10.41 -7.18 -22.01
N GLN A 110 10.69 -5.95 -22.48
CA GLN A 110 11.96 -5.28 -22.19
C GLN A 110 12.17 -4.97 -20.70
N LEU A 111 11.08 -4.80 -19.95
CA LEU A 111 11.08 -4.61 -18.50
C LEU A 111 9.95 -5.46 -17.93
N GLU A 112 10.31 -6.40 -17.05
CA GLU A 112 9.37 -7.33 -16.46
C GLU A 112 9.00 -6.90 -15.04
N PHE A 113 7.71 -6.64 -14.84
CA PHE A 113 7.19 -6.33 -13.51
C PHE A 113 5.73 -6.74 -13.36
N ARG A 114 5.34 -7.02 -12.11
CA ARG A 114 3.94 -7.20 -11.70
C ARG A 114 3.52 -6.02 -10.84
N ALA A 115 2.32 -5.52 -11.04
CA ALA A 115 1.76 -4.44 -10.26
C ALA A 115 0.38 -4.82 -9.73
N LEU A 116 0.15 -4.52 -8.47
CA LEU A 116 -1.13 -4.63 -7.80
C LEU A 116 -1.52 -3.24 -7.32
N LEU A 117 -2.52 -2.64 -7.97
CA LEU A 117 -3.01 -1.30 -7.68
C LEU A 117 -4.39 -1.38 -7.03
N PHE A 118 -4.58 -0.60 -5.97
CA PHE A 118 -5.83 -0.46 -5.25
C PHE A 118 -6.33 0.99 -5.33
N PHE A 119 -7.61 1.11 -5.61
CA PHE A 119 -8.34 2.37 -5.61
C PHE A 119 -9.11 2.46 -4.29
N PRO A 120 -8.75 3.38 -3.37
CA PRO A 120 -9.47 3.52 -2.11
C PRO A 120 -10.91 4.00 -2.33
N CYS A 121 -11.85 3.59 -1.47
CA CYS A 121 -13.22 4.10 -1.49
C CYS A 121 -13.32 5.57 -1.11
N ARG A 122 -12.37 6.06 -0.30
CA ARG A 122 -12.39 7.41 0.27
C ARG A 122 -11.04 8.09 0.06
N ALA A 123 -11.08 9.39 -0.22
CA ALA A 123 -9.87 10.20 -0.24
C ALA A 123 -9.35 10.44 1.19
N LEU A 124 -8.03 10.43 1.36
CA LEU A 124 -7.41 10.84 2.62
C LEU A 124 -7.69 12.33 2.88
N PHE A 125 -7.89 12.70 4.14
CA PHE A 125 -8.25 14.07 4.52
C PHE A 125 -7.16 15.09 4.12
N ASP A 126 -5.90 14.65 4.13
CA ASP A 126 -4.70 15.42 3.85
C ASP A 126 -4.23 15.34 2.38
N LEU A 127 -5.01 14.73 1.48
CA LEU A 127 -4.61 14.47 0.09
C LEU A 127 -4.19 15.73 -0.70
N PHE A 128 -4.65 16.93 -0.29
CA PHE A 128 -4.34 18.21 -0.93
C PHE A 128 -3.69 19.22 0.01
N GLU A 129 -3.16 18.78 1.16
CA GLU A 129 -2.35 19.67 1.99
C GLU A 129 -1.01 19.97 1.31
N ASN A 130 -0.50 21.20 1.45
CA ASN A 130 0.75 21.68 0.83
C ASN A 130 2.04 21.03 1.39
N ARG A 131 1.94 19.85 2.00
CA ARG A 131 3.08 19.04 2.42
C ARG A 131 3.50 18.15 1.25
N LYS A 132 4.74 17.66 1.26
CA LYS A 132 5.18 16.67 0.26
C LYS A 132 4.21 15.50 0.24
N HIS A 133 3.54 15.29 -0.89
CA HIS A 133 2.63 14.18 -1.07
C HIS A 133 3.38 12.85 -0.93
N GLU A 134 2.87 11.97 -0.08
CA GLU A 134 3.41 10.64 0.07
C GLU A 134 2.79 9.72 -0.98
N ASN A 135 3.60 9.21 -1.90
CA ASN A 135 3.18 8.16 -2.80
C ASN A 135 3.01 6.85 -2.04
N HIS A 136 1.82 6.27 -2.14
CA HIS A 136 1.45 5.05 -1.44
C HIS A 136 1.74 3.76 -2.24
N ILE A 137 2.54 3.86 -3.30
CA ILE A 137 3.01 2.71 -4.08
C ILE A 137 4.38 2.28 -3.59
N LYS A 138 4.48 1.03 -3.14
CA LYS A 138 5.71 0.41 -2.66
C LYS A 138 6.41 -0.30 -3.82
N LEU A 139 7.70 -0.06 -3.99
CA LEU A 139 8.53 -0.71 -5.00
C LEU A 139 9.32 -1.86 -4.39
N TYR A 140 9.20 -3.03 -5.02
CA TYR A 140 9.92 -4.25 -4.72
C TYR A 140 10.74 -4.67 -5.94
N VAL A 141 11.85 -5.33 -5.66
CA VAL A 141 12.64 -6.04 -6.66
C VAL A 141 12.82 -7.45 -6.17
N ARG A 142 12.37 -8.45 -6.93
CA ARG A 142 12.42 -9.87 -6.55
C ARG A 142 11.87 -10.08 -5.14
N ARG A 143 10.73 -9.46 -4.83
CA ARG A 143 10.06 -9.50 -3.52
C ARG A 143 10.83 -8.87 -2.35
N VAL A 144 11.95 -8.18 -2.62
CA VAL A 144 12.70 -7.41 -1.63
C VAL A 144 12.23 -5.96 -1.69
N PHE A 145 11.83 -5.41 -0.53
CA PHE A 145 11.42 -4.01 -0.45
C PHE A 145 12.60 -3.09 -0.76
N ILE A 146 12.40 -2.15 -1.68
CA ILE A 146 13.42 -1.16 -2.05
C ILE A 146 13.07 0.21 -1.48
N MET A 147 11.88 0.71 -1.80
CA MET A 147 11.44 2.03 -1.36
C MET A 147 9.93 2.13 -1.24
N ASP A 148 9.52 2.95 -0.29
CA ASP A 148 8.22 3.61 -0.21
C ASP A 148 8.34 5.00 -0.85
N ASN A 149 7.20 5.57 -1.26
CA ASN A 149 7.13 6.94 -1.76
C ASN A 149 8.02 7.28 -2.98
N CYS A 150 7.90 6.49 -4.06
CA CYS A 150 8.60 6.80 -5.31
C CYS A 150 7.83 7.84 -6.12
N GLU A 151 8.21 9.13 -6.01
CA GLU A 151 7.66 10.26 -6.78
C GLU A 151 7.67 10.01 -8.30
N GLU A 152 8.62 9.22 -8.81
CA GLU A 152 8.76 8.97 -10.24
C GLU A 152 7.84 7.87 -10.78
N LEU A 153 7.25 7.02 -9.93
CA LEU A 153 6.41 5.91 -10.38
C LEU A 153 5.03 6.35 -10.85
N ILE A 154 4.45 7.37 -10.22
CA ILE A 154 3.11 7.84 -10.55
C ILE A 154 3.07 9.36 -10.60
N PRO A 155 2.24 9.95 -11.48
CA PRO A 155 1.98 11.37 -11.46
C PRO A 155 1.22 11.78 -10.20
N GLU A 156 1.36 13.05 -9.82
CA GLU A 156 0.77 13.64 -8.61
C GLU A 156 -0.76 13.53 -8.60
N TYR A 157 -1.41 13.71 -9.76
CA TYR A 157 -2.86 13.51 -9.87
C TYR A 157 -3.34 12.07 -9.60
N LEU A 158 -2.45 11.07 -9.51
CA LEU A 158 -2.78 9.69 -9.14
C LEU A 158 -2.20 9.28 -7.78
N SER A 159 -1.70 10.22 -6.98
CA SER A 159 -1.06 9.98 -5.67
C SER A 159 -1.93 9.22 -4.66
N PHE A 160 -3.27 9.33 -4.80
CA PHE A 160 -4.24 8.63 -3.96
C PHE A 160 -4.23 7.10 -4.12
N MET A 161 -3.66 6.57 -5.21
CA MET A 161 -3.61 5.13 -5.44
C MET A 161 -2.62 4.47 -4.49
N LYS A 162 -3.02 3.32 -3.96
CA LYS A 162 -2.18 2.52 -3.07
C LYS A 162 -1.81 1.22 -3.78
N GLY A 163 -0.59 0.72 -3.63
CA GLY A 163 -0.23 -0.48 -4.36
C GLY A 163 1.18 -0.99 -4.15
N VAL A 164 1.48 -2.05 -4.88
CA VAL A 164 2.78 -2.70 -4.93
C VAL A 164 3.20 -2.87 -6.37
N VAL A 165 4.46 -2.55 -6.66
CA VAL A 165 5.11 -2.87 -7.94
C VAL A 165 6.30 -3.76 -7.61
N ASP A 166 6.36 -4.96 -8.18
CA ASP A 166 7.47 -5.91 -8.03
C ASP A 166 8.13 -6.11 -9.40
N SER A 167 9.40 -5.71 -9.50
CA SER A 167 10.22 -5.83 -10.70
C SER A 167 11.15 -7.03 -10.59
N GLU A 168 11.30 -7.81 -11.66
CA GLU A 168 12.26 -8.93 -11.69
C GLU A 168 13.68 -8.43 -12.02
N ASP A 169 13.75 -7.30 -12.72
CA ASP A 169 15.00 -6.66 -13.12
C ASP A 169 15.68 -5.91 -11.96
N PRO A 170 16.98 -6.16 -11.69
CA PRO A 170 17.70 -5.48 -10.64
C PRO A 170 17.94 -4.01 -11.02
N PHE A 171 17.28 -3.08 -10.31
CA PHE A 171 17.70 -1.69 -10.36
C PHE A 171 19.08 -1.57 -9.69
N ASN A 172 20.02 -0.81 -10.27
CA ASN A 172 21.23 -0.45 -9.56
C ASN A 172 20.83 0.53 -8.43
N ILE A 173 20.74 -0.01 -7.21
CA ILE A 173 20.09 0.65 -6.06
C ILE A 173 21.08 1.61 -5.39
N SER A 174 21.00 2.88 -5.75
CA SER A 174 21.23 3.99 -4.82
C SER A 174 20.01 4.92 -4.86
N ARG A 175 19.61 5.46 -3.70
CA ARG A 175 18.44 6.37 -3.59
C ARG A 175 18.58 7.63 -4.47
N GLU A 176 19.82 8.01 -4.81
CA GLU A 176 20.12 9.12 -5.72
C GLU A 176 20.06 8.70 -7.21
N MET A 177 20.47 7.48 -7.55
CA MET A 177 20.50 6.99 -8.93
C MET A 177 19.13 6.55 -9.47
N LEU A 178 18.14 6.36 -8.60
CA LEU A 178 16.77 6.02 -9.01
C LEU A 178 16.09 7.17 -9.77
N LYS A 179 16.42 8.43 -9.46
CA LYS A 179 15.81 9.64 -10.06
C LYS A 179 16.10 9.88 -11.55
N GLN A 180 16.98 9.08 -12.14
CA GLN A 180 17.36 9.22 -13.56
C GLN A 180 17.13 7.92 -14.33
N ASN A 181 16.44 6.96 -13.73
CA ASN A 181 16.30 5.65 -14.34
C ASN A 181 15.20 5.67 -15.42
N LYS A 182 15.60 5.44 -16.67
CA LYS A 182 14.69 5.30 -17.81
C LYS A 182 13.62 4.23 -17.55
N MET A 183 13.93 3.21 -16.75
CA MET A 183 12.99 2.13 -16.42
C MET A 183 11.79 2.60 -15.59
N LEU A 184 11.99 3.48 -14.60
CA LEU A 184 10.86 4.00 -13.80
C LEU A 184 9.88 4.81 -14.66
N LYS A 185 10.38 5.52 -15.69
CA LYS A 185 9.52 6.23 -16.65
C LYS A 185 8.67 5.26 -17.47
N VAL A 186 9.23 4.11 -17.85
CA VAL A 186 8.49 3.05 -18.56
C VAL A 186 7.42 2.45 -17.65
N ILE A 187 7.77 2.13 -16.39
CA ILE A 187 6.80 1.66 -15.39
C ILE A 187 5.68 2.68 -15.23
N ARG A 188 6.01 3.95 -14.98
CA ARG A 188 5.04 5.04 -14.84
C ARG A 188 4.08 5.12 -16.03
N LYS A 189 4.60 5.05 -17.26
CA LYS A 189 3.76 5.09 -18.46
C LYS A 189 2.78 3.92 -18.50
N ASN A 190 3.22 2.72 -18.13
CA ASN A 190 2.36 1.53 -18.07
C ASN A 190 1.33 1.60 -16.93
N LEU A 191 1.74 2.06 -15.73
CA LEU A 191 0.82 2.28 -14.61
C LEU A 191 -0.27 3.27 -15.01
N VAL A 192 0.10 4.46 -15.53
CA VAL A 192 -0.85 5.48 -15.98
C VAL A 192 -1.80 4.93 -17.05
N LYS A 193 -1.28 4.18 -18.03
CA LYS A 193 -2.13 3.55 -19.06
C LYS A 193 -3.18 2.63 -18.44
N LYS A 194 -2.79 1.78 -17.50
CA LYS A 194 -3.69 0.85 -16.80
C LYS A 194 -4.71 1.58 -15.92
N CYS A 195 -4.33 2.69 -15.30
CA CYS A 195 -5.25 3.55 -14.56
C CYS A 195 -6.30 4.19 -15.48
N MET A 196 -5.91 4.65 -16.67
CA MET A 196 -6.86 5.21 -17.64
C MET A 196 -7.85 4.16 -18.13
N GLU A 197 -7.38 2.94 -18.44
CA GLU A 197 -8.25 1.80 -18.79
C GLU A 197 -9.25 1.51 -17.66
N PHE A 198 -8.80 1.51 -16.40
CA PHE A 198 -9.68 1.33 -15.25
C PHE A 198 -10.71 2.46 -15.11
N PHE A 199 -10.34 3.72 -15.32
CA PHE A 199 -11.31 4.81 -15.22
C PHE A 199 -12.38 4.75 -16.32
N GLU A 200 -12.02 4.27 -17.51
CA GLU A 200 -12.95 4.02 -18.60
C GLU A 200 -13.96 2.91 -18.20
N GLU A 201 -13.48 1.79 -17.65
CA GLU A 201 -14.36 0.72 -17.11
C GLU A 201 -15.25 1.22 -15.96
N LEU A 202 -14.67 1.98 -15.02
CA LEU A 202 -15.40 2.52 -13.87
C LEU A 202 -16.48 3.49 -14.32
N ALA A 203 -16.26 4.23 -15.40
CA ALA A 203 -17.24 5.15 -15.96
C ALA A 203 -18.49 4.46 -16.54
N GLU A 204 -18.41 3.17 -16.86
CA GLU A 204 -19.58 2.36 -17.27
C GLU A 204 -20.49 2.03 -16.08
N ASP A 205 -19.91 1.90 -14.88
CA ASP A 205 -20.64 1.70 -13.62
C ASP A 205 -21.00 3.06 -12.98
N LYS A 206 -22.20 3.57 -13.30
CA LYS A 206 -22.66 4.88 -12.84
C LYS A 206 -22.63 5.05 -11.31
N GLU A 207 -22.92 4.00 -10.54
CA GLU A 207 -23.02 4.13 -9.08
C GLU A 207 -21.63 4.21 -8.45
N ASN A 208 -20.73 3.30 -8.82
CA ASN A 208 -19.36 3.32 -8.33
C ASN A 208 -18.56 4.50 -8.88
N PHE A 209 -18.83 4.92 -10.12
CA PHE A 209 -18.25 6.13 -10.68
C PHE A 209 -18.66 7.37 -9.89
N LYS A 210 -19.93 7.49 -9.48
CA LYS A 210 -20.39 8.63 -8.68
C LYS A 210 -19.63 8.70 -7.35
N LYS A 211 -19.52 7.59 -6.63
CA LYS A 211 -18.75 7.48 -5.38
C LYS A 211 -17.28 7.87 -5.59
N PHE A 212 -16.66 7.36 -6.64
CA PHE A 212 -15.29 7.70 -7.01
C PHE A 212 -15.13 9.19 -7.34
N TYR A 213 -16.04 9.74 -8.15
CA TYR A 213 -15.97 11.12 -8.60
C TYR A 213 -16.16 12.11 -7.45
N GLU A 214 -17.06 11.83 -6.50
CA GLU A 214 -17.22 12.63 -5.29
C GLU A 214 -15.92 12.76 -4.49
N GLN A 215 -15.15 11.67 -4.39
CA GLN A 215 -13.92 11.63 -3.62
C GLN A 215 -12.70 12.19 -4.39
N PHE A 216 -12.58 11.88 -5.68
CA PHE A 216 -11.36 12.09 -6.48
C PHE A 216 -11.54 13.05 -7.66
N SER A 217 -12.66 13.77 -7.77
CA SER A 217 -12.86 14.76 -8.86
C SER A 217 -11.77 15.83 -8.91
N LYS A 218 -11.21 16.23 -7.76
CA LYS A 218 -10.08 17.17 -7.70
C LYS A 218 -8.83 16.60 -8.35
N ASN A 219 -8.52 15.32 -8.12
CA ASN A 219 -7.41 14.61 -8.75
C ASN A 219 -7.62 14.54 -10.27
N LEU A 220 -8.82 14.20 -10.74
CA LEU A 220 -9.10 14.19 -12.19
C LEU A 220 -8.92 15.57 -12.82
N LYS A 221 -9.38 16.63 -12.15
CA LYS A 221 -9.20 18.02 -12.62
C LYS A 221 -7.72 18.41 -12.67
N LEU A 222 -6.93 18.01 -11.67
CA LEU A 222 -5.48 18.19 -11.66
C LEU A 222 -4.83 17.44 -12.84
N GLY A 223 -5.26 16.20 -13.11
CA GLY A 223 -4.80 15.42 -14.25
C GLY A 223 -5.06 16.10 -15.61
N VAL A 224 -6.20 16.76 -15.78
CA VAL A 224 -6.48 17.57 -16.99
C VAL A 224 -5.51 18.75 -17.13
N HIS A 225 -5.15 19.38 -16.02
CA HIS A 225 -4.22 20.49 -16.00
C HIS A 225 -2.79 20.04 -16.37
N GLU A 226 -2.28 19.02 -15.68
CA GLU A 226 -0.88 18.59 -15.74
C GLU A 226 -0.57 17.63 -16.90
N ASP A 227 -1.42 16.63 -17.15
CA ASP A 227 -1.15 15.56 -18.10
C ASP A 227 -1.69 15.90 -19.49
N SER A 228 -0.90 16.63 -20.27
CA SER A 228 -1.23 17.00 -21.66
C SER A 228 -1.45 15.79 -22.58
N THR A 229 -0.83 14.65 -22.28
CA THR A 229 -0.89 13.44 -23.11
C THR A 229 -2.23 12.73 -22.92
N ASN A 230 -2.68 12.56 -21.68
CA ASN A 230 -3.93 11.89 -21.35
C ASN A 230 -5.11 12.85 -21.17
N ARG A 231 -4.90 14.17 -21.30
CA ARG A 231 -5.91 15.23 -21.10
C ARG A 231 -7.27 14.91 -21.71
N LYS A 232 -7.31 14.43 -22.95
CA LYS A 232 -8.57 14.10 -23.64
C LYS A 232 -9.34 12.98 -22.93
N LYS A 233 -8.65 11.91 -22.55
CA LYS A 233 -9.24 10.78 -21.81
C LYS A 233 -9.73 11.22 -20.44
N ILE A 234 -8.93 12.00 -19.72
CA ILE A 234 -9.29 12.48 -18.38
C ILE A 234 -10.47 13.46 -18.46
N ALA A 235 -10.51 14.34 -19.46
CA ALA A 235 -11.60 15.30 -19.66
C ALA A 235 -12.95 14.60 -19.90
N ASP A 236 -12.96 13.46 -20.58
CA ASP A 236 -14.17 12.65 -20.80
C ASP A 236 -14.75 12.08 -19.48
N LEU A 237 -13.93 11.96 -18.44
CA LEU A 237 -14.34 11.51 -17.10
C LEU A 237 -14.92 12.64 -16.24
N ILE A 238 -14.73 13.91 -16.63
CA ILE A 238 -15.25 15.02 -15.84
C ILE A 238 -16.78 15.10 -15.95
N ARG A 239 -17.42 15.38 -14.82
CA ARG A 239 -18.87 15.58 -14.70
C ARG A 239 -19.17 16.97 -14.16
N PHE A 240 -20.21 17.59 -14.68
CA PHE A 240 -20.62 18.95 -14.35
C PHE A 240 -22.11 19.01 -14.07
N HIS A 241 -22.51 19.91 -13.16
CA HIS A 241 -23.89 20.36 -13.10
C HIS A 241 -24.17 21.28 -14.28
N THR A 242 -25.38 21.18 -14.83
CA THR A 242 -25.85 22.01 -15.93
C THR A 242 -27.24 22.53 -15.60
N SER A 243 -27.66 23.61 -16.26
CA SER A 243 -29.00 24.17 -16.07
C SER A 243 -30.13 23.18 -16.39
N ALA A 244 -29.86 22.15 -17.20
CA ALA A 244 -30.81 21.13 -17.61
C ALA A 244 -30.66 19.79 -16.87
N SER A 245 -29.68 19.64 -15.97
CA SER A 245 -29.43 18.38 -15.26
C SER A 245 -29.95 18.36 -13.82
N GLY A 246 -30.43 19.49 -13.30
CA GLY A 246 -30.88 19.58 -11.91
C GLY A 246 -29.77 19.21 -10.93
N GLU A 247 -30.07 18.28 -10.03
CA GLU A 247 -29.12 17.76 -9.03
C GLU A 247 -28.10 16.77 -9.61
N ASP A 248 -28.34 16.24 -10.81
CA ASP A 248 -27.43 15.28 -11.44
C ASP A 248 -26.26 15.98 -12.15
N GLN A 249 -25.12 15.29 -12.15
CA GLN A 249 -23.95 15.70 -12.93
C GLN A 249 -23.89 14.93 -14.24
N VAL A 250 -23.57 15.62 -15.32
CA VAL A 250 -23.53 15.08 -16.68
C VAL A 250 -22.13 15.23 -17.29
N SER A 251 -21.77 14.32 -18.18
CA SER A 251 -20.52 14.39 -18.92
C SER A 251 -20.56 15.45 -20.03
N PHE A 252 -19.40 15.88 -20.51
CA PHE A 252 -19.32 16.79 -21.65
C PHE A 252 -19.94 16.17 -22.93
N LYS A 253 -19.78 14.86 -23.13
CA LYS A 253 -20.40 14.14 -24.26
C LYS A 253 -21.92 14.18 -24.20
N GLU A 254 -22.49 13.96 -23.03
CA GLU A 254 -23.94 14.06 -22.82
C GLU A 254 -24.46 15.49 -22.98
N TYR A 255 -23.64 16.50 -22.69
CA TYR A 255 -24.01 17.88 -22.96
C TYR A 255 -24.05 18.14 -24.47
N VAL A 256 -22.99 17.74 -25.19
CA VAL A 256 -22.88 17.91 -26.65
C VAL A 256 -23.99 17.17 -27.39
N SER A 257 -24.38 15.96 -26.96
CA SER A 257 -25.46 15.21 -27.59
C SER A 257 -26.83 15.88 -27.49
N ARG A 258 -27.02 16.78 -26.51
CA ARG A 258 -28.23 17.58 -26.31
C ARG A 258 -28.16 18.97 -26.93
N MET A 259 -27.04 19.34 -27.56
CA MET A 259 -26.92 20.63 -28.23
C MET A 259 -27.88 20.71 -29.42
N LYS A 260 -28.65 21.79 -29.47
CA LYS A 260 -29.50 22.08 -30.63
C LYS A 260 -28.60 22.44 -31.82
N LYS A 261 -28.95 21.96 -33.01
CA LYS A 261 -28.33 22.44 -34.24
C LYS A 261 -28.71 23.91 -34.42
N ASN A 262 -27.69 24.76 -34.56
CA ASN A 262 -27.83 26.16 -34.95
C ASN A 262 -27.72 26.28 -36.47
#